data_AF-A0A966U796-F1
#
_entry.id   AF-A0A966U796-F1
#
_cell.length_a   1.000
_cell.length_b   1.000
_cell.length_c   1.000
_cell.angle_alpha   90.00
_cell.angle_beta   90.00
_cell.angle_gamma   90.00
#
_symmetry.space_group_name_H-M   'P 1'
#
loop_
_entity.id
_entity.type
_entity.pdbx_description
1 polymer ?
#
loop_
_entity_poly.entity_id
_entity_poly.type
_entity_poly.pdbx_seq_one_letter_code
_entity_poly.pdbx_strand_id
1 'polypeptide(L)'
;STTPATFPNVTDDELDERERLLEDACRRLENGEEVEIVYPDGRIVRIAPREPKTWVKWSEVAHLFPHEPDPEWERDMEMEAFDHSPRDPWERRDDRNS
;
A
#
# COMPACT_ATOMS: atom_id res chain seq x y z
N SER A 1 -29.36 -23.76 -19.70
CA SER A 1 -28.69 -22.65 -20.40
C SER A 1 -28.61 -21.48 -19.44
N THR A 2 -27.42 -21.16 -18.94
CA THR A 2 -27.19 -19.97 -18.12
C THR A 2 -26.91 -18.82 -19.08
N THR A 3 -27.83 -17.87 -19.18
CA THR A 3 -27.58 -16.63 -19.92
C THR A 3 -26.46 -15.88 -19.19
N PRO A 4 -25.36 -15.51 -19.86
CA PRO A 4 -24.34 -14.68 -19.23
C PRO A 4 -24.96 -13.34 -18.81
N ALA A 5 -24.51 -12.80 -17.68
CA ALA A 5 -24.96 -11.51 -17.22
C ALA A 5 -24.44 -10.43 -18.18
N THR A 6 -25.29 -9.96 -19.09
CA THR A 6 -25.02 -8.75 -19.87
C THR A 6 -24.99 -7.57 -18.90
N PHE A 7 -23.82 -7.03 -18.63
CA PHE A 7 -23.67 -5.77 -17.90
C PHE A 7 -24.09 -4.64 -18.85
N PRO A 8 -25.23 -3.97 -18.65
CA PRO A 8 -25.87 -3.11 -19.67
C PRO A 8 -25.08 -1.86 -20.07
N ASN A 9 -23.88 -1.63 -19.51
CA ASN A 9 -23.01 -0.49 -19.76
C ASN A 9 -21.57 -0.89 -20.13
N VAL A 10 -21.27 -2.17 -20.33
CA VAL A 10 -19.93 -2.63 -20.74
C VAL A 10 -20.11 -3.64 -21.86
N THR A 11 -19.54 -3.35 -23.03
CA THR A 11 -19.52 -4.25 -24.19
C THR A 11 -18.55 -5.40 -23.98
N ASP A 12 -18.75 -6.52 -24.68
CA ASP A 12 -17.84 -7.67 -24.62
C ASP A 12 -16.41 -7.27 -25.04
N ASP A 13 -16.28 -6.41 -26.06
CA ASP A 13 -14.98 -5.89 -26.51
C ASP A 13 -14.25 -5.08 -25.41
N GLU A 14 -14.98 -4.30 -24.61
CA GLU A 14 -14.42 -3.55 -23.48
C GLU A 14 -14.00 -4.47 -22.33
N LEU A 15 -14.69 -5.59 -22.13
CA LEU A 15 -14.31 -6.61 -21.16
C LEU A 15 -13.04 -7.33 -21.59
N ASP A 16 -12.97 -7.73 -22.86
CA ASP A 16 -11.80 -8.41 -23.44
C ASP A 16 -10.55 -7.53 -23.39
N GLU A 17 -10.67 -6.24 -23.73
CA GLU A 17 -9.55 -5.30 -23.63
C GLU A 17 -9.12 -5.11 -22.17
N ARG A 18 -10.07 -5.01 -21.23
CA ARG A 18 -9.74 -4.89 -19.80
C ARG A 18 -9.04 -6.15 -19.28
N GLU A 19 -9.52 -7.32 -19.67
CA GLU A 19 -8.90 -8.60 -19.29
C GLU A 19 -7.48 -8.70 -19.83
N ARG A 20 -7.27 -8.34 -21.10
CA ARG A 20 -5.93 -8.30 -21.72
C ARG A 20 -4.98 -7.34 -21.01
N LEU A 21 -5.45 -6.16 -20.61
CA LEU A 21 -4.64 -5.20 -19.85
C LEU A 21 -4.27 -5.74 -18.46
N LEU A 22 -5.19 -6.47 -17.81
CA LEU A 22 -4.92 -7.12 -16.53
C LEU A 22 -3.92 -8.27 -16.67
N GLU A 23 -4.05 -9.10 -17.72
CA GLU A 23 -3.08 -10.17 -18.01
C GLU A 23 -1.68 -9.63 -18.28
N ASP A 24 -1.56 -8.55 -19.06
CA ASP A 24 -0.27 -7.93 -19.32
C ASP A 24 0.36 -7.35 -18.04
N ALA A 25 -0.44 -6.66 -17.22
CA ALA A 25 0.01 -6.15 -15.93
C ALA A 25 0.48 -7.28 -15.00
N CYS A 26 -0.27 -8.39 -14.91
CA CYS A 26 0.12 -9.57 -14.14
C CYS A 26 1.47 -10.13 -14.62
N ARG A 27 1.66 -10.30 -15.93
CA ARG A 27 2.92 -10.82 -16.49
C ARG A 27 4.11 -9.91 -16.20
N ARG A 28 3.92 -8.58 -16.24
CA ARG A 28 4.97 -7.61 -15.89
C ARG A 28 5.33 -7.70 -14.40
N LEU A 29 4.32 -7.82 -13.54
CA LEU A 29 4.53 -8.04 -12.10
C LEU A 29 5.28 -9.35 -11.81
N GLU A 30 4.95 -10.43 -12.52
CA GLU A 30 5.66 -11.72 -12.42
C GLU A 30 7.13 -11.61 -12.83
N ASN A 31 7.44 -10.74 -13.81
CA ASN A 31 8.81 -10.45 -14.25
C ASN A 31 9.59 -9.50 -13.33
N GLY A 32 9.00 -9.05 -12.23
CA GLY A 32 9.68 -8.13 -11.31
C GLY A 32 9.49 -6.64 -11.65
N GLU A 33 8.60 -6.29 -12.58
CA GLU A 33 8.32 -4.90 -12.93
C GLU A 33 7.21 -4.31 -12.05
N GLU A 34 7.35 -3.03 -11.69
CA GLU A 34 6.30 -2.27 -11.02
C GLU A 34 5.29 -1.70 -12.02
N VAL A 35 4.00 -1.79 -11.67
CA VAL A 35 2.88 -1.28 -12.48
C VAL A 35 2.13 -0.20 -11.70
N GLU A 36 1.93 0.96 -12.34
CA GLU A 36 1.13 2.06 -11.81
C GLU A 36 -0.20 2.16 -12.59
N ILE A 37 -1.31 2.12 -11.85
CA ILE A 37 -2.65 2.28 -12.38
C ILE A 37 -3.17 3.65 -11.97
N VAL A 38 -3.39 4.51 -12.95
CA VAL A 38 -3.97 5.85 -12.75
C VAL A 38 -5.45 5.79 -13.08
N TYR A 39 -6.29 6.09 -12.10
CA TYR A 39 -7.72 6.21 -12.29
C TYR A 39 -8.05 7.60 -12.86
N PRO A 40 -9.14 7.74 -13.64
CA PRO A 40 -9.57 9.03 -14.18
C PRO A 40 -9.85 10.12 -13.12
N ASP A 41 -10.09 9.72 -11.86
CA ASP A 41 -10.30 10.62 -10.73
C ASP A 41 -9.00 11.03 -10.01
N GLY A 42 -7.84 10.67 -10.58
CA GLY A 42 -6.52 11.00 -10.04
C GLY A 42 -6.06 10.07 -8.91
N ARG A 43 -6.82 9.02 -8.57
CA ARG A 43 -6.30 7.97 -7.68
C ARG A 43 -5.19 7.20 -8.38
N ILE A 44 -4.15 6.90 -7.64
CA ILE A 44 -2.99 6.14 -8.13
C ILE A 44 -2.89 4.87 -7.29
N VAL A 45 -2.85 3.71 -7.95
CA VAL A 45 -2.55 2.43 -7.33
C VAL A 45 -1.25 1.90 -7.90
N ARG A 46 -0.26 1.71 -7.03
CA ARG A 46 1.02 1.10 -7.39
C ARG A 46 1.02 -0.36 -6.95
N ILE A 47 1.23 -1.26 -7.90
CA ILE A 47 1.39 -2.69 -7.67
C ILE A 47 2.83 -3.01 -8.00
N ALA A 48 3.57 -3.47 -6.99
CA ALA A 48 4.94 -3.91 -7.16
C ALA A 48 5.02 -5.42 -6.92
N PRO A 49 5.92 -6.14 -7.60
CA PRO A 49 6.20 -7.53 -7.30
C PRO A 49 6.52 -7.65 -5.81
N ARG A 50 5.97 -8.67 -5.17
CA ARG A 50 6.35 -9.01 -3.80
C ARG A 50 7.71 -9.69 -3.84
N GLU A 51 8.77 -8.93 -4.13
CA GLU A 51 10.07 -9.32 -3.57
C GLU A 51 9.86 -9.51 -2.07
N PRO A 52 10.44 -10.55 -1.44
CA PRO A 52 10.35 -10.67 0.00
C PRO A 52 10.85 -9.35 0.58
N LYS A 53 9.96 -8.61 1.24
CA LYS A 53 10.33 -7.45 2.04
C LYS A 53 11.21 -7.99 3.16
N THR A 54 12.50 -8.10 2.89
CA THR A 54 13.49 -8.40 3.90
C THR A 54 13.50 -7.19 4.82
N TRP A 55 13.26 -7.44 6.10
CA TRP A 55 13.55 -6.45 7.11
C TRP A 55 15.05 -6.19 7.06
N VAL A 56 15.43 -5.09 6.42
CA VAL A 56 16.81 -4.61 6.37
C VAL A 56 17.06 -3.72 7.57
N LYS A 57 18.29 -3.71 8.06
CA LYS A 57 18.66 -2.81 9.15
C LYS A 57 18.59 -1.38 8.63
N TRP A 58 18.17 -0.45 9.48
CA TRP A 58 18.17 0.97 9.16
C TRP A 58 19.54 1.44 8.63
N SER A 59 20.64 0.94 9.19
CA SER A 59 22.01 1.23 8.73
C SER A 59 22.27 0.91 7.26
N GLU A 60 21.57 -0.06 6.68
CA GLU A 60 21.76 -0.49 5.28
C GLU A 60 21.07 0.47 4.29
N VAL A 61 20.02 1.18 4.71
CA VAL A 61 19.23 2.09 3.86
C VAL A 61 19.36 3.56 4.23
N ALA A 62 19.93 3.88 5.39
CA ALA A 62 20.05 5.25 5.90
C ALA A 62 20.77 6.20 4.91
N HIS A 63 21.72 5.67 4.12
CA HIS A 63 22.44 6.45 3.11
C HIS A 63 21.54 6.97 1.97
N LEU A 64 20.39 6.36 1.73
CA LEU A 64 19.39 6.82 0.75
C LEU A 64 18.62 8.06 1.23
N PHE A 65 18.71 8.37 2.53
CA PHE A 65 18.05 9.50 3.18
C PHE A 65 19.11 10.48 3.70
N PRO A 66 19.82 11.21 2.81
CA PRO A 66 20.84 12.17 3.20
C PRO A 66 20.19 13.42 3.79
N HIS A 67 19.75 13.32 5.03
CA HIS A 67 19.21 14.43 5.79
C HIS A 67 20.10 14.68 7.00
N GLU A 68 20.23 15.95 7.37
CA GLU A 68 20.92 16.34 8.59
C GLU A 68 20.15 15.75 9.78
N PRO A 69 20.82 15.01 10.68
CA PRO A 69 20.18 14.45 11.85
C PRO A 69 19.63 15.59 12.71
N ASP A 70 18.41 15.43 13.20
CA ASP A 70 17.77 16.42 14.07
C ASP A 70 18.54 16.52 15.40
N PRO A 71 19.14 17.68 15.72
CA PRO A 71 19.92 17.86 16.94
C PRO A 71 19.04 17.89 18.20
N GLU A 72 17.73 18.12 18.07
CA GLU A 72 16.79 18.12 19.19
C GLU A 72 16.19 16.73 19.44
N TRP A 73 16.45 15.75 18.57
CA TRP A 73 15.87 14.40 18.64
C TRP A 73 16.07 13.71 20.00
N GLU A 74 17.28 13.76 20.55
CA GLU A 74 17.58 13.15 21.86
C GLU A 74 16.80 13.84 22.99
N ARG A 75 16.69 15.16 22.92
CA ARG A 75 15.96 15.94 23.92
C ARG A 75 14.46 15.67 23.82
N ASP A 76 13.91 15.58 22.61
CA ASP A 76 12.48 15.37 22.39
C ASP A 76 12.04 13.97 22.85
N MET A 77 12.88 12.96 22.64
CA MET A 77 12.71 11.60 23.17
C MET A 77 12.74 11.53 24.70
N GLU A 78 13.47 12.44 25.37
CA GLU A 78 13.60 12.50 26.83
C GLU A 78 12.56 13.44 27.48
N MET A 79 12.08 14.45 26.74
CA MET A 79 11.08 15.43 27.19
C MET A 79 9.69 14.83 27.33
N GLU A 80 9.35 13.87 26.47
CA GLU A 80 8.16 13.07 26.66
C GLU A 80 8.53 11.91 27.59
N ALA A 81 7.98 11.90 28.80
CA ALA A 81 7.87 10.70 29.62
C ALA A 81 6.97 9.69 28.88
N PHE A 82 7.44 9.22 27.72
CA PHE A 82 6.75 8.32 26.84
C PHE A 82 6.68 7.00 27.59
N ASP A 83 5.49 6.70 28.07
CA ASP A 83 5.17 5.40 28.63
C ASP A 83 5.43 4.37 27.53
N HIS A 84 6.61 3.74 27.54
CA HIS A 84 7.03 2.71 26.59
C HIS A 84 6.21 1.42 26.74
N SER A 85 5.25 1.38 27.66
CA SER A 85 4.29 0.30 27.73
C SER A 85 3.43 0.32 26.47
N PRO A 86 3.36 -0.79 25.71
CA PRO A 86 2.43 -0.89 24.59
C PRO A 86 1.02 -0.62 25.10
N ARG A 87 0.40 0.48 24.66
CA ARG A 87 -1.04 0.69 24.85
C ARG A 87 -1.76 0.27 23.59
N ASP A 88 -2.83 -0.49 23.76
CA ASP A 88 -3.72 -0.80 22.66
C ASP A 88 -4.46 0.50 22.24
N PRO A 89 -4.27 1.00 21.01
CA PRO A 89 -4.96 2.19 20.53
C PRO A 89 -6.48 1.99 20.39
N TRP A 90 -6.99 0.76 20.52
CA TRP A 90 -8.40 0.39 20.41
C TRP A 90 -9.07 0.13 21.76
N GLU A 91 -8.33 0.20 22.88
CA GLU A 91 -8.88 -0.03 24.23
C GLU A 91 -9.93 1.01 24.67
N ARG A 92 -10.10 2.11 23.94
CA ARG A 92 -11.20 3.07 24.17
C ARG A 92 -12.12 3.20 22.97
N ARG A 93 -13.12 2.33 22.93
CA ARG A 93 -14.55 2.69 22.78
C ARG A 93 -15.39 1.42 22.74
N ASP A 94 -16.01 1.09 23.87
CA ASP A 94 -17.25 0.31 23.84
C ASP A 94 -18.24 0.86 24.88
N ASP A 95 -18.56 2.15 24.74
CA ASP A 95 -19.66 2.79 25.47
C ASP A 95 -20.94 2.68 24.64
N ARG A 96 -21.30 1.49 24.13
CA ARG A 96 -22.58 1.30 23.41
C ARG A 96 -23.05 -0.15 23.38
N ASN A 97 -23.29 -0.73 24.57
CA ASN A 97 -24.38 -1.71 24.70
C ASN A 97 -24.86 -1.84 26.17
N SER A 98 -25.90 -1.09 26.52
CA SER A 98 -26.80 -1.36 27.66
C SER A 98 -28.22 -1.05 27.21
#